data_AF-A0A0F9NFR2-F1
#
_entry.id   AF-A0A0F9NFR2-F1
#
_cell.length_a   1.000
_cell.length_b   1.000
_cell.length_c   1.000
_cell.angle_alpha   90.00
_cell.angle_beta   90.00
_cell.angle_gamma   90.00
#
_symmetry.space_group_name_H-M   'P 1'
#
loop_
_entity.id
_entity.type
_entity.pdbx_description
1 polymer ?
#
loop_
_entity_poly.entity_id
_entity_poly.type
_entity_poly.pdbx_seq_one_letter_code
_entity_poly.pdbx_strand_id
1 'polypeptide(L)'
;MADKRESKTNGATKKGAGIWQADWMTKVLANGHNPQAKLVFMRIASFGERGCWMINETFQDEFNRSDRTIRRAITSLFEKGDIIVTGWNGHGRKMYAAGHPKVKDELNRGYFEARKKGKVKTNEEYLAKIRLRTRIDNP
;
A
#
# COMPACT_ATOMS: atom_id res chain seq x y z
N MET A 1 31.20 -18.73 -7.43
CA MET A 1 30.45 -17.89 -6.47
C MET A 1 29.77 -16.80 -7.28
N ALA A 2 28.45 -16.76 -7.33
CA ALA A 2 27.73 -15.84 -8.22
C ALA A 2 27.58 -14.46 -7.56
N ASP A 3 28.15 -13.44 -8.21
CA ASP A 3 28.00 -12.04 -7.86
C ASP A 3 26.53 -11.67 -7.71
N LYS A 4 26.13 -11.28 -6.48
CA LYS A 4 24.83 -10.67 -6.22
C LYS A 4 24.83 -9.30 -6.89
N ARG A 5 24.24 -9.20 -8.08
CA ARG A 5 23.89 -7.92 -8.69
C ARG A 5 22.85 -7.24 -7.79
N GLU A 6 23.28 -6.26 -7.01
CA GLU A 6 22.40 -5.36 -6.27
C GLU A 6 21.48 -4.65 -7.28
N SER A 7 20.22 -5.07 -7.34
CA SER A 7 19.22 -4.37 -8.12
C SER A 7 19.04 -2.99 -7.51
N LYS A 8 19.39 -1.92 -8.23
CA LYS A 8 19.08 -0.55 -7.84
C LYS A 8 17.59 -0.42 -7.58
N THR A 9 17.20 -0.28 -6.32
CA THR A 9 15.84 0.04 -5.91
C THR A 9 15.58 1.51 -6.23
N ASN A 10 14.78 1.77 -7.25
CA ASN A 10 14.31 3.10 -7.65
C ASN A 10 13.34 3.71 -6.61
N GLY A 11 13.78 3.86 -5.36
CA GLY A 11 12.94 4.35 -4.27
C GLY A 11 13.68 4.97 -3.09
N ALA A 12 15.00 5.12 -3.17
CA ALA A 12 15.77 5.80 -2.13
C ALA A 12 15.54 7.31 -2.23
N THR A 13 14.62 7.82 -1.42
CA THR A 13 14.43 9.26 -1.19
C THR A 13 15.77 9.88 -0.82
N LYS A 14 16.22 10.93 -1.54
CA LYS A 14 17.46 11.65 -1.21
C LYS A 14 17.42 12.07 0.26
N LYS A 15 18.52 11.87 0.99
CA LYS A 15 18.66 12.21 2.42
C LYS A 15 18.27 13.70 2.61
N GLY A 16 17.14 13.97 3.27
CA GLY A 16 16.62 15.32 3.51
C GLY A 16 15.42 15.77 2.64
N ALA A 17 15.02 15.01 1.62
CA ALA A 17 13.79 15.28 0.88
C ALA A 17 12.57 14.80 1.68
N GLY A 18 11.56 15.65 1.85
CA GLY A 18 10.31 15.26 2.50
C GLY A 18 9.65 14.12 1.73
N ILE A 19 8.93 13.23 2.43
CA ILE A 19 8.18 12.11 1.81
C ILE A 19 7.30 12.56 0.62
N TRP A 20 6.82 13.81 0.67
CA TRP A 20 6.00 14.45 -0.36
C TRP A 20 6.72 14.68 -1.70
N GLN A 21 8.06 14.74 -1.70
CA GLN A 21 8.88 14.95 -2.88
C GLN A 21 9.39 13.64 -3.49
N ALA A 22 9.06 12.49 -2.90
CA ALA A 22 9.49 11.21 -3.43
C ALA A 22 8.79 10.91 -4.76
N ASP A 23 9.52 10.35 -5.74
CA ASP A 23 9.00 10.06 -7.09
C ASP A 23 7.73 9.20 -7.07
N TRP A 24 7.65 8.25 -6.16
CA TRP A 24 6.45 7.42 -6.00
C TRP A 24 5.25 8.20 -5.46
N MET A 25 5.47 9.23 -4.64
CA MET A 25 4.40 10.10 -4.15
C MET A 25 3.96 11.06 -5.25
N THR A 26 4.91 11.73 -5.90
CA THR A 26 4.61 12.71 -6.95
C THR A 26 3.89 12.06 -8.12
N LYS A 27 4.24 10.81 -8.49
CA LYS A 27 3.50 10.03 -9.49
C LYS A 27 2.03 9.86 -9.13
N VAL A 28 1.70 9.45 -7.90
CA VAL A 28 0.29 9.28 -7.48
C VAL A 28 -0.45 10.61 -7.39
N LEU A 29 0.24 11.67 -6.97
CA LEU A 29 -0.34 13.02 -6.93
C LEU A 29 -0.53 13.63 -8.33
N ALA A 30 0.28 13.26 -9.31
CA ALA A 30 0.13 13.66 -10.71
C ALA A 30 -0.88 12.79 -11.47
N ASN A 31 -1.09 11.54 -11.05
CA ASN A 31 -2.10 10.65 -11.62
C ASN A 31 -3.50 11.29 -11.56
N GLY A 32 -4.35 10.95 -12.53
CA GLY A 32 -5.74 11.43 -12.67
C GLY A 32 -6.70 10.93 -11.58
N HIS A 33 -6.27 10.86 -10.32
CA HIS A 33 -7.16 10.65 -9.19
C HIS A 33 -7.91 11.94 -8.86
N ASN A 34 -9.10 11.77 -8.28
CA ASN A 34 -9.80 12.91 -7.69
C ASN A 34 -9.01 13.48 -6.48
N PRO A 35 -9.25 14.74 -6.09
CA PRO A 35 -8.53 15.36 -4.98
C PRO A 35 -8.65 14.59 -3.66
N GLN A 36 -9.81 13.98 -3.39
CA GLN A 36 -10.02 13.22 -2.15
C GLN A 36 -9.12 11.97 -2.07
N ALA A 37 -8.98 11.24 -3.18
CA ALA A 37 -8.09 10.09 -3.26
C ALA A 37 -6.63 10.50 -3.06
N LYS A 38 -6.22 11.66 -3.56
CA LYS A 38 -4.87 12.19 -3.27
C LYS A 38 -4.69 12.46 -1.78
N LEU A 39 -5.65 13.11 -1.11
CA LEU A 39 -5.59 13.36 0.34
C LEU A 39 -5.57 12.05 1.15
N VAL A 40 -6.42 11.08 0.80
CA VAL A 40 -6.45 9.76 1.44
C VAL A 40 -5.11 9.05 1.25
N PHE A 41 -4.54 9.09 0.04
CA PHE A 41 -3.23 8.49 -0.24
C PHE A 41 -2.13 9.14 0.59
N MET A 42 -2.09 10.46 0.63
CA MET A 42 -1.14 11.22 1.44
C MET A 42 -1.21 10.81 2.91
N ARG A 43 -2.44 10.68 3.44
CA ARG A 43 -2.65 10.23 4.80
C ARG A 43 -2.16 8.81 5.01
N ILE A 44 -2.48 7.86 4.12
CA ILE A 44 -1.97 6.48 4.19
C ILE A 44 -0.44 6.46 4.18
N ALA A 45 0.18 7.22 3.29
CA ALA A 45 1.63 7.29 3.13
C ALA A 45 2.35 7.86 4.37
N SER A 46 1.71 8.76 5.12
CA SER A 46 2.27 9.34 6.35
C SER A 46 2.55 8.32 7.46
N PHE A 47 1.89 7.15 7.42
CA PHE A 47 2.15 6.06 8.38
C PHE A 47 3.41 5.25 8.03
N GLY A 48 3.96 5.41 6.82
CA GLY A 48 5.17 4.74 6.36
C GLY A 48 5.12 3.21 6.53
N GLU A 49 6.16 2.65 7.12
CA GLU A 49 6.33 1.20 7.36
C GLU A 49 5.32 0.61 8.36
N ARG A 50 4.71 1.42 9.23
CA ARG A 50 3.75 0.90 10.23
C ARG A 50 2.42 0.46 9.61
N GLY A 51 2.11 1.02 8.43
CA GLY A 51 0.83 0.87 7.75
C GLY A 51 -0.27 1.70 8.42
N CYS A 52 -1.16 2.25 7.60
CA CYS A 52 -2.33 2.99 8.05
C CYS A 52 -3.37 2.01 8.59
N TRP A 53 -3.72 2.14 9.87
CA TRP A 53 -4.72 1.33 10.56
C TRP A 53 -6.15 1.89 10.44
N MET A 54 -6.29 3.11 9.94
CA MET A 54 -7.56 3.82 9.89
C MET A 54 -8.59 3.05 9.06
N ILE A 55 -9.76 2.86 9.66
CA ILE A 55 -10.93 2.33 8.96
C ILE A 55 -11.65 3.45 8.22
N ASN A 56 -12.61 3.08 7.36
CA ASN A 56 -13.34 4.06 6.56
C ASN A 56 -14.04 5.11 7.45
N GLU A 57 -14.58 4.73 8.61
CA GLU A 57 -15.20 5.63 9.58
C GLU A 57 -14.20 6.68 10.08
N THR A 58 -13.00 6.28 10.49
CA THR A 58 -11.96 7.23 10.91
C THR A 58 -11.58 8.22 9.80
N PHE A 59 -11.60 7.79 8.54
CA PHE A 59 -11.38 8.68 7.41
C PHE A 59 -12.55 9.63 7.15
N GLN A 60 -13.78 9.20 7.41
CA GLN A 60 -14.96 10.05 7.29
C GLN A 60 -14.89 11.20 8.28
N ASP A 61 -14.54 10.88 9.54
CA ASP A 61 -14.40 11.86 10.60
C ASP A 61 -13.23 12.82 10.32
N GLU A 62 -12.06 12.29 9.93
CA GLU A 62 -10.87 13.11 9.70
C GLU A 62 -11.04 14.07 8.49
N PHE A 63 -11.67 13.61 7.42
CA PHE A 63 -11.85 14.42 6.20
C PHE A 63 -13.20 15.12 6.10
N ASN A 64 -14.10 14.91 7.06
CA ASN A 64 -15.50 15.35 7.01
C ASN A 64 -16.17 15.01 5.67
N ARG A 65 -16.12 13.72 5.31
CA ARG A 65 -16.67 13.18 4.05
C ARG A 65 -17.52 11.95 4.30
N SER A 66 -18.45 11.68 3.38
CA SER A 66 -19.29 10.48 3.44
C SER A 66 -18.51 9.19 3.20
N ASP A 67 -18.96 8.09 3.80
CA ASP A 67 -18.44 6.74 3.58
C ASP A 67 -18.31 6.40 2.08
N ARG A 68 -19.33 6.76 1.28
CA ARG A 68 -19.30 6.56 -0.18
C ARG A 68 -18.11 7.24 -0.84
N THR A 69 -17.77 8.45 -0.40
CA THR A 69 -16.65 9.23 -0.95
C THR A 69 -15.32 8.59 -0.55
N ILE A 70 -15.17 8.22 0.72
CA ILE A 70 -13.98 7.53 1.22
C ILE A 70 -13.79 6.18 0.53
N ARG A 71 -14.84 5.37 0.41
CA ARG A 71 -14.81 4.09 -0.32
C ARG A 71 -14.37 4.29 -1.76
N ARG A 72 -14.96 5.24 -2.50
CA ARG A 72 -14.56 5.53 -3.88
C ARG A 72 -13.09 5.95 -3.98
N ALA A 73 -12.62 6.78 -3.05
CA ALA A 73 -11.23 7.21 -3.01
C ALA A 73 -10.27 6.03 -2.79
N ILE A 74 -10.51 5.22 -1.76
CA ILE A 74 -9.70 4.04 -1.45
C ILE A 74 -9.76 3.02 -2.60
N THR A 75 -10.94 2.74 -3.13
CA THR A 75 -11.12 1.82 -4.27
C THR A 75 -10.34 2.30 -5.49
N SER A 76 -10.37 3.60 -5.81
CA SER A 76 -9.63 4.15 -6.95
C SER A 76 -8.11 4.01 -6.79
N LEU A 77 -7.57 4.27 -5.59
CA LEU A 77 -6.15 4.07 -5.30
C LEU A 77 -5.77 2.59 -5.37
N PHE A 78 -6.67 1.74 -4.89
CA PHE A 78 -6.47 0.31 -4.86
C PHE A 78 -6.45 -0.31 -6.26
N GLU A 79 -7.43 0.04 -7.10
CA GLU A 79 -7.55 -0.46 -8.48
C GLU A 79 -6.36 -0.05 -9.36
N LYS A 80 -5.74 1.10 -9.08
CA LYS A 80 -4.55 1.58 -9.79
C LYS A 80 -3.23 1.05 -9.22
N GLY A 81 -3.29 0.27 -8.14
CA GLY A 81 -2.11 -0.34 -7.51
C GLY A 81 -1.26 0.65 -6.70
N ASP A 82 -1.79 1.83 -6.37
CA ASP A 82 -1.05 2.84 -5.60
C ASP A 82 -1.00 2.50 -4.10
N ILE A 83 -1.96 1.73 -3.61
CA ILE A 83 -2.00 1.23 -2.24
C ILE A 83 -2.09 -0.30 -2.18
N ILE A 84 -1.53 -0.86 -1.10
CA ILE A 84 -1.61 -2.27 -0.74
C ILE A 84 -2.45 -2.38 0.52
N VAL A 85 -3.48 -3.22 0.50
CA VAL A 85 -4.36 -3.44 1.65
C VAL A 85 -4.09 -4.81 2.23
N THR A 86 -3.65 -4.84 3.49
CA THR A 86 -3.45 -6.05 4.27
C THR A 86 -4.54 -6.25 5.30
N GLY A 87 -4.60 -7.46 5.88
CA GLY A 87 -5.65 -7.88 6.82
C GLY A 87 -6.50 -9.02 6.27
N TRP A 88 -7.05 -9.83 7.18
CA TRP A 88 -7.80 -11.04 6.87
C TRP A 88 -9.27 -10.83 7.21
N ASN A 89 -10.18 -10.99 6.24
CA ASN A 89 -11.62 -10.81 6.45
C ASN A 89 -12.00 -9.48 7.15
N GLY A 90 -11.22 -8.41 6.93
CA GLY A 90 -11.44 -7.10 7.56
C GLY A 90 -10.75 -6.92 8.92
N HIS A 91 -10.33 -7.98 9.60
CA HIS A 91 -9.58 -7.89 10.86
C HIS A 91 -8.11 -7.55 10.63
N GLY A 92 -7.60 -6.61 11.43
CA GLY A 92 -6.22 -6.15 11.34
C GLY A 92 -5.90 -5.48 10.01
N ARG A 93 -6.90 -4.84 9.38
CA ARG A 93 -6.71 -4.16 8.11
C ARG A 93 -5.64 -3.08 8.25
N LYS A 94 -4.63 -3.12 7.38
CA LYS A 94 -3.65 -2.04 7.24
C LYS A 94 -3.51 -1.64 5.78
N MET A 95 -3.25 -0.37 5.53
CA MET A 95 -3.02 0.15 4.18
C MET A 95 -1.62 0.73 4.07
N TYR A 96 -0.94 0.43 2.98
CA TYR A 96 0.42 0.86 2.72
C TYR A 96 0.50 1.54 1.36
N ALA A 97 1.37 2.54 1.22
CA ALA A 97 1.69 3.10 -0.09
C ALA A 97 2.60 2.12 -0.84
N ALA A 98 2.18 1.66 -2.02
CA ALA A 98 2.85 0.58 -2.75
C ALA A 98 4.30 0.93 -3.13
N GLY A 99 4.55 2.20 -3.48
CA GLY A 99 5.88 2.68 -3.88
C GLY A 99 6.83 3.02 -2.72
N HIS A 100 6.38 2.93 -1.47
CA HIS A 100 7.22 3.28 -0.33
C HIS A 100 8.33 2.22 -0.11
N PRO A 101 9.62 2.61 -0.02
CA PRO A 101 10.76 1.68 -0.12
C PRO A 101 10.74 0.57 0.95
N LYS A 102 10.31 0.90 2.17
CA LYS A 102 10.25 -0.03 3.29
C LYS A 102 9.02 -0.94 3.33
N VAL A 103 8.02 -0.70 2.49
CA VAL A 103 6.78 -1.48 2.50
C VAL A 103 7.03 -2.90 2.02
N LYS A 104 7.92 -3.10 1.06
CA LYS A 104 8.28 -4.42 0.55
C LYS A 104 8.88 -5.31 1.65
N ASP A 105 9.73 -4.76 2.50
CA ASP A 105 10.36 -5.49 3.59
C ASP A 105 9.32 -5.91 4.65
N GLU A 106 8.38 -5.02 4.98
CA GLU A 106 7.28 -5.33 5.90
C GLU A 106 6.31 -6.37 5.34
N LEU A 107 6.01 -6.34 4.04
CA LEU A 107 5.20 -7.39 3.39
C LEU A 107 5.92 -8.74 3.43
N ASN A 108 7.22 -8.78 3.19
CA ASN A 108 8.02 -10.01 3.31
C ASN A 108 8.00 -10.53 4.75
N ARG A 109 8.16 -9.66 5.75
CA ARG A 109 8.04 -10.04 7.17
C ARG A 109 6.67 -10.62 7.48
N GLY A 110 5.60 -9.97 7.02
CA GLY A 110 4.23 -10.43 7.18
C GLY A 110 3.98 -11.80 6.51
N TYR A 111 4.60 -12.05 5.36
CA TYR A 111 4.57 -13.36 4.70
C TYR A 111 5.19 -14.44 5.59
N PHE A 112 6.40 -14.23 6.10
CA PHE A 112 7.09 -15.21 6.95
C PHE A 112 6.30 -15.50 8.24
N GLU A 113 5.72 -14.49 8.86
CA GLU A 113 4.86 -14.68 10.04
C GLU A 113 3.58 -15.46 9.71
N ALA A 114 2.94 -15.17 8.58
CA ALA A 114 1.75 -15.89 8.13
C ALA A 114 2.06 -17.35 7.78
N ARG A 115 3.22 -17.60 7.15
CA ARG A 115 3.72 -18.94 6.86
C ARG A 115 4.01 -19.74 8.12
N LYS A 116 4.68 -19.12 9.12
CA LYS A 116 4.93 -19.75 10.43
C LYS A 116 3.63 -20.14 11.15
N LYS A 117 2.57 -19.35 10.99
CA LYS A 117 1.22 -19.63 11.53
C LYS A 117 0.40 -20.60 10.67
N GLY A 118 0.95 -21.14 9.59
CA GLY A 118 0.26 -22.08 8.70
C GLY A 118 -0.87 -21.45 7.87
N LYS A 119 -0.96 -20.11 7.79
CA LYS A 119 -2.04 -19.42 7.06
C LYS A 119 -1.85 -19.41 5.54
N VAL A 120 -0.60 -19.56 5.09
CA VAL A 120 -0.18 -19.54 3.68
C VAL A 120 1.00 -20.49 3.49
N LYS A 121 1.08 -21.13 2.33
CA LYS A 121 2.18 -22.02 1.94
C LYS A 121 3.16 -21.32 1.01
N THR A 122 2.67 -20.52 0.07
CA THR A 122 3.47 -19.80 -0.92
C THR A 122 3.35 -18.28 -0.79
N ASN A 123 4.32 -17.55 -1.34
CA ASN A 123 4.28 -16.09 -1.37
C ASN A 123 3.13 -15.58 -2.27
N GLU A 124 2.82 -16.30 -3.34
CA GLU A 124 1.69 -15.99 -4.23
C GLU A 124 0.35 -16.14 -3.51
N GLU A 125 0.16 -17.20 -2.71
CA GLU A 125 -1.02 -17.36 -1.86
C GLU A 125 -1.13 -16.22 -0.84
N TYR A 126 0.01 -15.75 -0.32
CA TYR A 126 0.01 -14.59 0.56
C TYR A 126 -0.44 -13.35 -0.18
N LEU A 127 0.25 -12.96 -1.26
CA LEU A 127 -0.09 -11.81 -2.12
C LEU A 127 -1.55 -11.83 -2.60
N ALA A 128 -2.09 -12.98 -2.99
CA ALA A 128 -3.49 -13.13 -3.40
C ALA A 128 -4.48 -12.86 -2.25
N LYS A 129 -4.11 -13.20 -1.01
CA LYS A 129 -4.96 -13.01 0.18
C LYS A 129 -4.85 -11.60 0.78
N ILE A 130 -3.70 -10.97 0.69
CA ILE A 130 -3.52 -9.52 0.94
C ILE A 130 -4.10 -8.76 -0.26
N ARG A 131 -5.43 -8.82 -0.43
CA ARG A 131 -6.24 -8.23 -1.51
C ARG A 131 -5.37 -7.39 -2.46
N LEU A 132 -4.67 -8.04 -3.40
CA LEU A 132 -3.99 -7.40 -4.52
C LEU A 132 -4.89 -7.73 -5.69
N ARG A 133 -5.82 -6.83 -6.02
CA ARG A 133 -6.66 -7.03 -7.20
C ARG A 133 -6.01 -6.37 -8.40
N THR A 134 -4.78 -6.75 -8.71
CA THR A 134 -4.48 -6.94 -10.12
C THR A 134 -5.31 -8.14 -10.55
N ARG A 135 -6.40 -7.88 -11.29
CA ARG A 135 -6.82 -8.86 -12.28
C ARG A 135 -5.60 -9.07 -13.15
N ILE A 136 -4.84 -10.12 -12.89
CA ILE A 136 -4.09 -10.76 -13.96
C ILE A 136 -5.19 -11.47 -14.71
N ASP A 137 -5.68 -10.82 -15.77
CA ASP A 137 -6.30 -11.56 -16.85
C ASP A 137 -5.24 -12.56 -17.30
N ASN A 138 -5.42 -13.83 -16.91
CA ASN A 138 -4.70 -14.92 -17.56
C ASN A 138 -5.14 -14.93 -19.03
N PRO A 139 -4.21 -15.15 -19.97
CA PRO A 139 -4.51 -15.16 -21.40
C PRO A 139 -5.64 -16.12 -21.77
#